data_AF-A0A831T758-F1
#
_entry.id   AF-A0A831T758-F1
#
_cell.length_a   1.000
_cell.length_b   1.000
_cell.length_c   1.000
_cell.angle_alpha   90.00
_cell.angle_beta   90.00
_cell.angle_gamma   90.00
#
_symmetry.space_group_name_H-M   'P 1'
#
loop_
_entity.id
_entity.type
_entity.pdbx_description
1 polymer ?
#
loop_
_entity_poly.entity_id
_entity_poly.type
_entity_poly.pdbx_seq_one_letter_code
_entity_poly.pdbx_strand_id
1 'polypeptide(L)' 'MSGFVLERVLEEIGALRSGHFLLASGRHSDRYVEKFELLRRPRLV' A
#
# COMPACT_ATOMS: atom_id res chain seq x y z
N MET A 1 -14.52 -13.13 1.04
CA MET A 1 -13.82 -12.84 -0.24
C MET A 1 -13.43 -11.36 -0.39
N SER A 2 -13.08 -10.63 0.68
CA SER A 2 -12.75 -9.19 0.58
C SER A 2 -11.26 -8.86 0.49
N GLY A 3 -10.37 -9.76 0.95
CA GLY A 3 -8.91 -9.48 1.01
C GLY A 3 -8.24 -9.28 -0.36
N PHE A 4 -8.67 -10.03 -1.37
CA PHE A 4 -8.07 -9.99 -2.72
C PHE A 4 -8.42 -8.74 -3.55
N VAL A 5 -9.40 -7.94 -3.11
CA VAL A 5 -9.80 -6.72 -3.83
C VAL A 5 -8.94 -5.54 -3.39
N LEU A 6 -8.77 -5.34 -2.09
CA LEU A 6 -8.02 -4.20 -1.57
C LEU A 6 -6.56 -4.23 -2.01
N GLU A 7 -5.89 -5.37 -1.88
CA GLU A 7 -4.48 -5.50 -2.29
C GLU A 7 -4.29 -5.15 -3.76
N ARG A 8 -5.15 -5.70 -4.65
CA ARG A 8 -5.13 -5.37 -6.08
C ARG A 8 -5.36 -3.90 -6.36
N VAL A 9 -6.35 -3.29 -5.70
CA VAL A 9 -6.61 -1.85 -5.85
C VAL A 9 -5.36 -1.05 -5.43
N LEU A 10 -4.72 -1.41 -4.32
CA LEU A 10 -3.51 -0.73 -3.86
C LEU A 10 -2.33 -0.91 -4.83
N GLU A 11 -2.16 -2.10 -5.42
CA GLU A 11 -1.13 -2.34 -6.45
C GLU A 11 -1.43 -1.54 -7.73
N GLU A 12 -2.67 -1.58 -8.23
CA GLU A 12 -3.11 -0.87 -9.45
C GLU A 12 -2.93 0.64 -9.34
N ILE A 13 -3.20 1.22 -8.17
CA ILE A 13 -3.07 2.67 -7.96
C ILE A 13 -1.63 3.10 -7.62
N GLY A 14 -0.70 2.15 -7.50
CA GLY A 14 0.70 2.38 -7.12
C GLY A 14 0.93 2.66 -5.62
N ALA A 15 -0.08 2.40 -4.79
CA ALA A 15 -0.01 2.58 -3.35
C ALA A 15 0.68 1.42 -2.65
N LEU A 16 0.59 0.17 -3.14
CA LEU A 16 1.36 -0.95 -2.60
C LEU A 16 2.69 -1.09 -3.35
N ARG A 17 3.80 -1.00 -2.62
CA ARG A 17 5.16 -1.15 -3.15
C ARG A 17 5.81 -2.41 -2.57
N SER A 18 6.58 -3.09 -3.41
CA SER A 18 7.40 -4.25 -3.04
C SER A 18 8.88 -3.86 -3.04
N GLY A 19 9.65 -4.34 -2.07
CA GLY A 19 11.06 -3.97 -1.91
C GLY A 19 11.58 -4.40 -0.54
N HIS A 20 12.48 -3.62 0.05
CA HIS A 20 12.90 -3.78 1.43
C HIS A 20 12.75 -2.43 2.13
N PHE A 21 11.82 -2.36 3.08
CA PHE A 21 11.49 -1.12 3.78
C PHE A 21 11.78 -1.26 5.27
N LEU A 22 12.44 -0.25 5.84
CA LEU A 22 12.49 -0.04 7.27
C LEU A 22 11.28 0.82 7.67
N LEU A 23 10.33 0.23 8.38
CA LEU A 23 9.11 0.91 8.81
C LEU A 23 9.39 1.83 10.00
N ALA A 24 8.48 2.78 10.26
CA ALA A 24 8.59 3.71 11.39
C ALA A 24 8.65 3.00 12.77
N SER A 25 8.20 1.75 12.85
CA SER A 25 8.34 0.91 14.05
C SER A 25 9.74 0.29 14.23
N GLY A 26 10.68 0.56 13.33
CA GLY A 26 11.99 -0.11 13.27
C GLY A 26 11.95 -1.53 12.71
N ARG A 27 10.80 -2.01 12.24
CA ARG A 27 10.68 -3.35 11.63
C ARG A 27 10.97 -3.30 10.15
N HIS A 28 11.51 -4.39 9.65
CA HIS A 28 11.71 -4.60 8.21
C HIS A 28 10.45 -5.21 7.60
N SER A 29 10.11 -4.80 6.39
CA SER A 29 8.98 -5.33 5.62
C SER A 29 9.34 -5.36 4.14
N ASP A 30 8.87 -6.39 3.44
CA ASP A 30 8.99 -6.52 1.99
C ASP A 30 7.91 -5.71 1.23
N ARG A 31 6.90 -5.24 1.96
CA ARG A 31 5.78 -4.44 1.44
C ARG A 31 5.66 -3.11 2.17
N TYR A 32 5.27 -2.06 1.46
CA TYR A 32 4.97 -0.73 2.02
C TYR A 32 3.78 -0.08 1.32
N VAL A 33 2.88 0.55 2.08
CA VAL A 33 1.76 1.33 1.54
C VAL A 33 2.11 2.82 1.52
N GLU A 34 2.27 3.38 0.32
CA GLU A 34 2.50 4.81 0.10
C GLU A 34 1.17 5.57 0.20
N LYS A 35 0.86 6.07 1.40
CA LYS A 35 -0.39 6.75 1.69
C LYS A 35 -0.68 7.94 0.77
N PHE A 36 0.35 8.63 0.28
CA PHE A 36 0.14 9.75 -0.63
C PHE A 36 -0.40 9.32 -2.00
N GLU A 37 -0.02 8.14 -2.51
CA GLU A 37 -0.60 7.59 -3.76
C GLU A 37 -2.06 7.16 -3.58
N LEU A 38 -2.41 6.65 -2.39
CA LEU A 38 -3.79 6.35 -2.04
C LEU A 38 -4.65 7.62 -1.95
N LEU A 39 -4.16 8.65 -1.23
CA LEU A 39 -4.90 9.90 -0.99
C LEU A 39 -5.11 10.76 -2.24
N ARG A 40 -4.36 10.53 -3.32
CA ARG A 40 -4.64 11.14 -4.64
C ARG A 40 -6.00 10.71 -5.22
N ARG A 41 -6.60 9.63 -4.70
CA ARG A 41 -7.88 9.08 -5.15
C ARG A 41 -8.88 9.04 -3.99
N PRO A 42 -9.42 10.20 -3.56
CA PRO A 42 -10.23 10.32 -2.34
C PRO A 42 -11.53 9.51 -2.34
N ARG A 43 -11.99 9.03 -3.50
CA ARG A 43 -13.17 8.15 -3.60
C ARG A 43 -12.92 6.71 -3.14
N LEU A 44 -11.65 6.33 -2.91
CA LEU A 44 -11.23 5.00 -2.49
C LEU A 44 -10.98 4.88 -0.97
N VAL A 45 -11.15 5.98 -0.21
CA VAL A 45 -10.83 6.10 1.22
C VAL A 45 -12.08 6.43 2.01
#